data_AF-A0A6M7UTF5-F1
#
_entry.id   AF-A0A6M7UTF5-F1
#
_cell.length_a   1.000
_cell.length_b   1.000
_cell.length_c   1.000
_cell.angle_alpha   90.00
_cell.angle_beta   90.00
_cell.angle_gamma   90.00
#
_symmetry.space_group_name_H-M   'P 1'
#
loop_
_entity.id
_entity.type
_entity.pdbx_description
1 polymer ?
#
loop_
_entity_poly.entity_id
_entity_poly.type
_entity_poly.pdbx_seq_one_letter_code
_entity_poly.pdbx_strand_id
1 'polypeptide(L)' 'MDTIARVRRAFYVQGWSVKRICRDLDLPRNTVRKILASDA' A
#
# COMPACT_ATOMS: atom_id res chain seq x y z
N MET A 1 -3.76 -7.89 12.25
CA MET A 1 -2.87 -7.82 11.07
C MET A 1 -3.63 -7.05 10.01
N ASP A 2 -3.38 -5.73 9.90
CA ASP A 2 -4.17 -4.84 9.06
C ASP A 2 -3.55 -4.63 7.68
N THR A 3 -4.36 -4.77 6.64
CA THR A 3 -3.96 -4.53 5.24
C THR A 3 -3.46 -3.11 5.03
N ILE A 4 -4.10 -2.13 5.68
CA ILE A 4 -3.71 -0.71 5.65
C ILE A 4 -2.29 -0.52 6.20
N ALA A 5 -2.01 -1.10 7.37
CA ALA A 5 -0.70 -1.00 8.00
C ALA A 5 0.40 -1.67 7.15
N ARG A 6 0.11 -2.80 6.51
CA ARG A 6 1.04 -3.46 5.58
C ARG A 6 1.35 -2.60 4.36
N VAL A 7 0.34 -2.03 3.71
CA VAL A 7 0.51 -1.13 2.56
C VAL A 7 1.37 0.07 2.94
N ARG A 8 1.06 0.72 4.06
CA ARG A 8 1.79 1.90 4.54
C ARG A 8 3.23 1.56 4.86
N ARG A 9 3.49 0.48 5.59
CA ARG A 9 4.86 0.04 5.89
C ARG A 9 5.64 -0.30 4.63
N ALA A 10 5.03 -1.00 3.68
CA ALA A 10 5.68 -1.33 2.42
C ALA A 10 6.06 -0.07 1.62
N PHE A 11 5.21 0.97 1.63
CA PHE A 11 5.47 2.22 0.93
C PHE A 11 6.46 3.14 1.66
N TYR A 12 6.18 3.49 2.92
CA TYR A 12 6.96 4.47 3.70
C TYR A 12 8.23 3.90 4.32
N VAL A 13 8.22 2.63 4.77
CA VAL A 13 9.37 2.03 5.46
C VAL A 13 10.24 1.23 4.50
N GLN A 14 9.64 0.43 3.63
CA GLN A 14 10.41 -0.43 2.71
C GLN A 14 10.69 0.23 1.35
N GLY A 15 10.07 1.37 1.04
CA GLY A 15 10.27 2.08 -0.22
C GLY A 15 9.76 1.33 -1.45
N TRP A 16 8.80 0.42 -1.29
CA TRP A 16 8.28 -0.37 -2.39
C TRP A 16 7.41 0.48 -3.32
N SER A 17 7.55 0.27 -4.62
CA SER A 17 6.66 0.90 -5.60
C SER A 17 5.24 0.36 -5.48
N VAL A 18 4.23 1.20 -5.74
CA VAL A 18 2.80 0.83 -5.73
C VAL A 18 2.52 -0.43 -6.58
N LYS A 19 3.22 -0.59 -7.72
CA LYS A 19 3.07 -1.78 -8.59
C LYS A 19 3.49 -3.08 -7.88
N ARG A 20 4.54 -3.04 -7.06
CA ARG A 20 5.01 -4.19 -6.27
C ARG A 20 4.01 -4.50 -5.16
N ILE A 21 3.56 -3.48 -4.43
CA ILE A 21 2.59 -3.61 -3.33
C ILE A 21 1.29 -4.25 -3.85
N CYS A 22 0.79 -3.81 -5.00
CA CYS A 22 -0.41 -4.39 -5.61
C CYS A 22 -0.26 -5.87 -5.96
N ARG A 23 0.93 -6.31 -6.41
CA ARG A 23 1.19 -7.72 -6.75
C ARG A 23 1.36 -8.60 -5.51
N ASP A 24 2.03 -8.07 -4.48
CA ASP A 24 2.36 -8.82 -3.27
C ASP A 24 1.15 -8.99 -2.34
N LEU A 25 0.29 -7.96 -2.29
CA LEU A 25 -0.90 -7.94 -1.43
C LEU A 25 -2.20 -8.29 -2.17
N ASP A 26 -2.11 -8.58 -3.47
CA ASP A 26 -3.26 -8.78 -4.37
C ASP A 26 -4.32 -7.66 -4.25
N LEU A 27 -3.84 -6.42 -4.16
CA LEU A 27 -4.70 -5.24 -3.99
C LEU A 27 -4.76 -4.43 -5.29
N PRO A 28 -5.96 -3.96 -5.69
CA PRO A 28 -6.07 -3.07 -6.82
C PRO A 28 -5.39 -1.73 -6.54
N ARG A 29 -4.79 -1.14 -7.58
CA ARG A 29 -4.05 0.14 -7.51
C ARG A 29 -4.86 1.27 -6.91
N ASN A 30 -6.17 1.28 -7.14
CA ASN A 30 -7.08 2.30 -6.60
C ASN A 30 -7.20 2.19 -5.07
N THR A 31 -7.25 0.97 -4.53
CA THR A 31 -7.28 0.75 -3.07
C THR A 31 -5.96 1.18 -2.45
N VAL A 32 -4.82 0.82 -3.04
CA VAL A 32 -3.52 1.26 -2.55
C VAL A 32 -3.41 2.78 -2.57
N ARG A 33 -3.84 3.45 -3.65
CA ARG A 33 -3.89 4.92 -3.71
C ARG A 33 -4.81 5.54 -2.67
N LYS A 34 -6.02 4.99 -2.46
CA LYS A 34 -6.96 5.47 -1.43
C LYS A 34 -6.35 5.36 -0.03
N ILE A 35 -5.67 4.25 0.27
CA ILE A 35 -5.02 4.04 1.57
C ILE A 35 -3.88 5.04 1.79
N LEU A 36 -3.08 5.32 0.75
CA LEU A 36 -2.01 6.32 0.82
C LEU A 36 -2.54 7.76 0.89
N ALA A 37 -3.70 8.03 0.27
CA ALA A 37 -4.33 9.36 0.28
C ALA A 37 -5.09 9.65 1.59
N SER A 38 -5.64 8.65 2.26
CA SER A 38 -6.43 8.80 3.48
C SER A 38 -5.60 9.11 4.75
N ASP A 39 -4.30 9.41 4.60
CA ASP A 39 -3.42 9.83 5.69
C ASP A 39 -3.08 11.32 5.65
N ALA A 40 -3.67 12.07 4.70
CA ALA A 40 -3.59 13.52 4.60
C ALA A 40 -4.79 14.19 5.27
#